data_AF-A0A936C2J8-F1
#
_entry.id   AF-A0A936C2J8-F1
#
_cell.length_a   1.000
_cell.length_b   1.000
_cell.length_c   1.000
_cell.angle_alpha   90.00
_cell.angle_beta   90.00
_cell.angle_gamma   90.00
#
_symmetry.space_group_name_H-M   'P 1'
#
loop_
_entity.id
_entity.type
_entity.pdbx_description
1 polymer ?
#
loop_
_entity_poly.entity_id
_entity_poly.type
_entity_poly.pdbx_seq_one_letter_code
_entity_poly.pdbx_strand_id
1 'polypeptide(L)'
;MRGHRDAGEADGAGEADGADHAIVTVLHGVRVGVLTLSDTRDVQHDVSGEYLARELQRLGADVVVRAILKDDEAAIADFVRRETDPKSARVDVLILSGGTGLSPRDVTIEAIQPLLEKRLDGFGELFRRRSFEAVGPSAMLSRAVAGSRGRTMVFALPGRPQAVALGLELIAPILPHAVDLLRGVPDAHASGREAEGG
;
A
#
# COMPACT_ATOMS: atom_id res chain seq x y z
N MET A 1 -6.18 -39.09 59.18
CA MET A 1 -5.82 -39.79 57.93
C MET A 1 -4.53 -39.21 57.42
N ARG A 2 -3.56 -40.09 57.12
CA ARG A 2 -2.22 -39.79 56.60
C ARG A 2 -2.31 -39.36 55.13
N GLY A 3 -1.29 -38.65 54.64
CA GLY A 3 -1.33 -37.89 53.39
C GLY A 3 -0.91 -38.65 52.14
N HIS A 4 -0.66 -37.90 51.06
CA HIS A 4 0.30 -38.20 50.00
C HIS A 4 0.45 -36.99 49.07
N ARG A 5 1.69 -36.81 48.57
CA ARG A 5 2.14 -35.82 47.58
C ARG A 5 1.88 -36.29 46.14
N ASP A 6 1.94 -35.31 45.24
CA ASP A 6 2.41 -35.32 43.83
C ASP A 6 1.73 -36.21 42.78
N ALA A 7 1.31 -35.57 41.68
CA ALA A 7 2.03 -35.57 40.39
C ALA A 7 1.03 -35.29 39.25
N GLY A 8 1.41 -34.46 38.27
CA GLY A 8 0.63 -34.32 37.05
C GLY A 8 0.85 -33.05 36.25
N GLU A 9 2.11 -32.76 35.95
CA GLU A 9 2.58 -31.87 34.88
C GLU A 9 2.10 -32.41 33.52
N ALA A 10 1.63 -31.51 32.65
CA ALA A 10 1.60 -31.74 31.20
C ALA A 10 1.63 -30.39 30.49
N ASP A 11 2.82 -30.06 30.02
CA ASP A 11 3.16 -29.04 29.05
C ASP A 11 2.24 -29.05 27.83
N GLY A 12 2.01 -27.85 27.27
CA GLY A 12 1.09 -27.67 26.16
C GLY A 12 1.34 -26.40 25.37
N ALA A 13 2.51 -26.37 24.72
CA ALA A 13 2.73 -25.82 23.39
C ALA A 13 2.64 -24.29 23.18
N GLY A 14 3.81 -23.74 22.86
CA GLY A 14 3.93 -22.88 21.68
C GLY A 14 3.93 -21.40 21.98
N GLU A 15 4.97 -20.94 22.67
CA GLU A 15 5.47 -19.58 22.47
C GLU A 15 5.82 -19.46 20.99
N ALA A 16 4.92 -18.87 20.22
CA ALA A 16 5.15 -18.57 18.82
C ALA A 16 6.23 -17.49 18.77
N ASP A 17 7.48 -17.95 18.73
CA ASP A 17 8.65 -17.19 18.30
C ASP A 17 8.47 -16.84 16.82
N GLY A 18 7.57 -15.88 16.57
CA GLY A 18 7.46 -15.18 15.31
C GLY A 18 8.56 -14.14 15.27
N ALA A 19 9.78 -14.60 15.04
CA ALA A 19 10.91 -13.73 14.73
C ALA A 19 10.48 -12.78 13.62
N ASP A 20 10.27 -11.52 13.99
CA ASP A 20 10.04 -10.40 13.11
C ASP A 20 11.34 -10.21 12.33
N HIS A 21 11.48 -10.97 11.23
CA HIS A 21 12.47 -10.67 10.23
C HIS A 21 12.08 -9.31 9.68
N ALA A 22 12.67 -8.25 10.25
CA ALA A 22 12.60 -6.91 9.72
C ALA A 22 13.10 -6.98 8.28
N ILE A 23 12.18 -7.13 7.33
CA ILE A 23 12.46 -7.08 5.91
C ILE A 23 12.91 -5.64 5.69
N VAL A 24 14.23 -5.45 5.59
CA VAL A 24 14.79 -4.16 5.20
C VAL A 24 14.30 -3.91 3.79
N THR A 25 13.28 -3.06 3.68
CA THR A 25 12.68 -2.72 2.40
C THR A 25 13.61 -1.77 1.68
N VAL A 26 14.07 -2.17 0.50
CA VAL A 26 14.91 -1.36 -0.39
C VAL A 26 14.23 -1.29 -1.75
N LEU A 27 14.05 -0.07 -2.27
CA LEU A 27 13.27 0.23 -3.48
C LEU A 27 14.14 0.79 -4.62
N HIS A 28 15.43 0.44 -4.67
CA HIS A 28 16.34 0.91 -5.72
C HIS A 28 15.81 0.61 -7.12
N GLY A 29 15.78 1.64 -7.99
CA GLY A 29 15.29 1.53 -9.36
C GLY A 29 13.77 1.31 -9.48
N VAL A 30 13.01 1.49 -8.39
CA VAL A 30 11.55 1.58 -8.41
C VAL A 30 11.17 3.04 -8.59
N ARG A 31 10.48 3.35 -9.70
CA ARG A 31 10.02 4.70 -10.00
C ARG A 31 8.64 4.91 -9.38
N VAL A 32 8.49 5.94 -8.55
CA VAL A 32 7.26 6.19 -7.82
C VAL A 32 6.67 7.55 -8.18
N GLY A 33 5.34 7.57 -8.35
CA GLY A 33 4.54 8.77 -8.44
C GLY A 33 3.76 9.01 -7.14
N VAL A 34 3.72 10.26 -6.69
CA VAL A 34 2.88 10.72 -5.58
C VAL A 34 1.90 11.75 -6.10
N LEU A 35 0.60 11.50 -5.94
CA LEU A 35 -0.47 12.40 -6.32
C LEU A 35 -1.30 12.78 -5.10
N THR A 36 -1.30 14.06 -4.75
CA THR A 36 -2.19 14.60 -3.71
C THR A 36 -3.47 15.13 -4.34
N LEU A 37 -4.61 14.75 -3.79
CA LEU A 37 -5.94 15.19 -4.22
C LEU A 37 -6.53 16.11 -3.17
N SER A 38 -6.65 17.39 -3.50
CA SER A 38 -7.13 18.40 -2.56
C SER A 38 -7.55 19.71 -3.23
N ASP A 39 -8.74 20.18 -2.86
CA ASP A 39 -9.21 21.51 -3.22
C ASP A 39 -8.51 22.66 -2.50
N THR A 40 -7.82 22.41 -1.38
CA THR A 40 -7.26 23.47 -0.53
C THR A 40 -5.75 23.44 -0.39
N ARG A 41 -5.09 22.30 -0.65
CA ARG A 41 -3.63 22.21 -0.55
C ARG A 41 -2.93 22.81 -1.76
N ASP A 42 -1.76 23.34 -1.48
CA ASP A 42 -0.73 23.70 -2.46
C ASP A 42 0.58 22.98 -2.09
N VAL A 43 1.64 23.23 -2.86
CA VAL A 43 2.95 22.58 -2.66
C VAL A 43 3.53 22.85 -1.27
N GLN A 44 3.27 24.02 -0.68
CA GLN A 44 3.81 24.40 0.64
C GLN A 44 3.06 23.71 1.78
N HIS A 45 1.79 23.38 1.59
CA HIS A 45 0.92 22.82 2.63
C HIS A 45 0.58 21.34 2.42
N ASP A 46 1.17 20.68 1.42
CA ASP A 46 1.00 19.26 1.15
C ASP A 46 1.90 18.38 2.03
N VAL A 47 1.60 18.37 3.33
CA VAL A 47 2.33 17.58 4.33
C VAL A 47 2.29 16.08 4.03
N SER A 48 1.15 15.57 3.55
CA SER A 48 0.97 14.14 3.26
C SER A 48 1.78 13.70 2.04
N GLY A 49 1.73 14.46 0.93
CA GLY A 49 2.52 14.15 -0.25
C GLY A 49 4.02 14.34 -0.03
N GLU A 50 4.42 15.36 0.73
CA GLU A 50 5.81 15.56 1.14
C GLU A 50 6.32 14.40 1.99
N TYR A 51 5.53 13.94 2.96
CA TYR A 51 5.85 12.78 3.79
C TYR A 51 6.06 11.53 2.92
N LEU A 52 5.13 11.22 2.00
CA LEU A 52 5.25 10.07 1.11
C LEU A 52 6.54 10.15 0.29
N ALA A 53 6.77 11.28 -0.38
CA ALA A 53 7.93 11.46 -1.23
C ALA A 53 9.24 11.23 -0.45
N ARG A 54 9.37 11.86 0.72
CA ARG A 54 10.55 11.74 1.56
C ARG A 54 10.79 10.30 2.04
N GLU A 55 9.77 9.62 2.54
CA GLU A 55 9.93 8.26 3.06
C GLU A 55 10.22 7.25 1.93
N LEU A 56 9.60 7.41 0.76
CA LEU A 56 9.88 6.57 -0.40
C LEU A 56 11.33 6.76 -0.89
N GLN A 57 11.81 8.01 -0.93
CA GLN A 57 13.22 8.31 -1.23
C GLN A 57 14.16 7.71 -0.19
N ARG A 58 13.79 7.76 1.10
CA ARG A 58 14.57 7.14 2.19
C ARG A 58 14.66 5.61 2.04
N LEU A 59 13.64 4.98 1.47
CA LEU A 59 13.63 3.57 1.11
C LEU A 59 14.39 3.26 -0.20
N GLY A 60 14.94 4.28 -0.88
CA GLY A 60 15.74 4.14 -2.09
C GLY A 60 14.95 4.23 -3.40
N ALA A 61 13.67 4.59 -3.37
CA ALA A 61 12.86 4.75 -4.57
C ALA A 61 13.14 6.07 -5.31
N ASP A 62 12.99 6.06 -6.62
CA ASP A 62 13.06 7.25 -7.46
C ASP A 62 11.69 7.92 -7.53
N VAL A 63 11.46 8.98 -6.76
CA VAL A 63 10.22 9.78 -6.86
C VAL A 63 10.30 10.65 -8.11
N VAL A 64 9.80 10.11 -9.22
CA VAL A 64 9.88 10.74 -10.56
C VAL A 64 8.71 11.66 -10.87
N VAL A 65 7.61 11.54 -10.11
CA VAL A 65 6.43 12.38 -10.26
C VAL A 65 5.90 12.76 -8.88
N ARG A 66 5.71 14.06 -8.66
CA ARG A 66 4.93 14.60 -7.55
C ARG A 66 3.98 15.65 -8.08
N ALA A 67 2.69 15.49 -7.82
CA ALA A 67 1.66 16.38 -8.32
C ALA A 67 0.54 16.60 -7.29
N ILE A 68 -0.18 17.70 -7.46
CA ILE A 68 -1.40 18.02 -6.72
C ILE A 68 -2.50 18.30 -7.74
N LEU A 69 -3.66 17.67 -7.60
CA LEU A 69 -4.85 17.94 -8.38
C LEU A 69 -6.04 18.29 -7.48
N LYS A 70 -7.00 19.00 -8.06
CA LYS A 70 -8.33 19.20 -7.47
C LYS A 70 -9.13 17.90 -7.54
N ASP A 71 -10.18 17.83 -6.74
CA ASP A 71 -11.08 16.67 -6.69
C ASP A 71 -12.01 16.65 -7.92
N ASP A 72 -11.42 16.39 -9.10
CA ASP A 72 -12.08 16.28 -10.40
C ASP A 72 -11.85 14.88 -10.99
N GLU A 73 -12.93 14.12 -11.17
CA GLU A 73 -12.87 12.70 -11.55
C GLU A 73 -12.15 12.48 -12.88
N ALA A 74 -12.42 13.33 -13.88
CA ALA A 74 -11.83 13.20 -15.20
C ALA A 74 -10.32 13.52 -15.17
N ALA A 75 -9.93 14.60 -14.50
CA ALA A 75 -8.54 14.99 -14.36
C ALA A 75 -7.71 13.93 -13.61
N ILE A 76 -8.28 13.34 -12.55
CA ILE A 76 -7.65 12.24 -11.81
C ILE A 76 -7.48 11.02 -12.72
N ALA A 77 -8.55 10.60 -13.40
CA ALA A 77 -8.51 9.44 -14.28
C ALA A 77 -7.49 9.62 -15.42
N ASP A 78 -7.44 10.80 -16.03
CA ASP A 78 -6.48 11.12 -17.10
C ASP A 78 -5.04 11.17 -16.61
N PHE A 79 -4.82 11.70 -15.41
CA PHE A 79 -3.51 11.63 -14.76
C PHE A 79 -3.07 10.18 -14.59
N VAL A 80 -3.91 9.35 -13.97
CA VAL A 80 -3.59 7.93 -13.73
C VAL A 80 -3.33 7.21 -15.05
N ARG A 81 -4.17 7.40 -16.07
CA ARG A 81 -3.98 6.79 -17.40
C ARG A 81 -2.64 7.15 -18.01
N ARG A 82 -2.23 8.42 -17.93
CA ARG A 82 -0.99 8.93 -18.49
C ARG A 82 0.24 8.40 -17.75
N GLU A 83 0.24 8.43 -16.43
CA GLU A 83 1.41 7.99 -15.65
C GLU A 83 1.62 6.47 -15.72
N THR A 84 0.54 5.72 -15.90
CA THR A 84 0.55 4.25 -15.94
C THR A 84 0.39 3.69 -17.37
N ASP A 85 0.52 4.51 -18.41
CA ASP A 85 0.41 4.08 -19.81
C ASP A 85 1.49 3.03 -20.15
N PRO A 86 1.14 1.80 -20.58
CA PRO A 86 2.11 0.76 -20.89
C PRO A 86 3.18 1.15 -21.92
N LYS A 87 2.88 2.10 -22.82
CA LYS A 87 3.82 2.55 -23.87
C LYS A 87 4.87 3.53 -23.36
N SER A 88 4.58 4.22 -22.27
CA SER A 88 5.45 5.29 -21.73
C SER A 88 5.71 5.15 -20.23
N ALA A 89 5.23 4.05 -19.61
CA ALA A 89 5.01 3.85 -18.19
C ALA A 89 6.07 4.54 -17.35
N ARG A 90 5.67 5.68 -16.78
CA ARG A 90 6.57 6.60 -16.09
C ARG A 90 6.89 6.11 -14.69
N VAL A 91 5.96 5.38 -14.09
CA VAL A 91 6.04 4.91 -12.70
C VAL A 91 5.75 3.41 -12.59
N ASP A 92 6.44 2.74 -11.68
CA ASP A 92 6.18 1.36 -11.26
C ASP A 92 5.15 1.33 -10.12
N VAL A 93 5.07 2.40 -9.33
CA VAL A 93 4.11 2.58 -8.24
C VAL A 93 3.51 3.99 -8.29
N LEU A 94 2.21 4.12 -8.14
CA LEU A 94 1.50 5.40 -8.03
C LEU A 94 0.68 5.41 -6.73
N ILE A 95 0.98 6.36 -5.85
CA ILE A 95 0.27 6.53 -4.57
C ILE A 95 -0.51 7.84 -4.62
N LEU A 96 -1.83 7.74 -4.51
CA LEU A 96 -2.76 8.83 -4.41
C LEU A 96 -3.13 9.07 -2.94
N SER A 97 -3.26 10.32 -2.52
CA SER A 97 -3.71 10.69 -1.17
C SER A 97 -4.76 11.80 -1.20
N GLY A 98 -5.96 11.51 -0.70
CA GLY A 98 -7.10 12.45 -0.67
C GLY A 98 -8.31 11.94 -1.44
N GLY A 99 -9.43 12.64 -1.32
CA GLY A 99 -10.65 12.40 -2.10
C GLY A 99 -11.31 11.01 -1.98
N THR A 100 -11.03 10.24 -0.92
CA THR A 100 -11.56 8.88 -0.71
C THR A 100 -12.73 8.80 0.30
N GLY A 101 -13.18 9.92 0.87
CA GLY A 101 -14.28 9.93 1.84
C GLY A 101 -15.66 9.70 1.20
N LEU A 102 -16.74 9.99 1.93
CA LEU A 102 -18.13 9.87 1.45
C LEU A 102 -18.75 11.21 1.03
N SER A 103 -17.99 12.30 1.05
CA SER A 103 -18.49 13.60 0.59
C SER A 103 -18.79 13.54 -0.91
N PRO A 104 -19.75 14.31 -1.44
CA PRO A 104 -19.94 14.44 -2.88
C PRO A 104 -18.71 14.94 -3.66
N ARG A 105 -17.73 15.52 -2.95
CA ARG A 105 -16.44 15.94 -3.52
C ARG A 105 -15.42 14.80 -3.57
N ASP A 106 -15.59 13.75 -2.78
CA ASP A 106 -14.65 12.62 -2.73
C ASP A 106 -14.86 11.70 -3.95
N VAL A 107 -14.13 11.97 -5.04
CA VAL A 107 -14.28 11.29 -6.34
C VAL A 107 -13.09 10.41 -6.74
N THR A 108 -12.13 10.21 -5.82
CA THR A 108 -10.89 9.47 -6.14
C THR A 108 -11.16 8.02 -6.49
N ILE A 109 -12.09 7.39 -5.77
CA ILE A 109 -12.39 5.96 -5.95
C ILE A 109 -13.12 5.74 -7.27
N GLU A 110 -14.08 6.61 -7.57
CA GLU A 110 -14.82 6.67 -8.83
C GLU A 110 -13.87 6.83 -10.02
N ALA A 111 -12.86 7.70 -9.89
CA ALA A 111 -11.88 7.94 -10.95
C ALA A 111 -10.95 6.75 -11.21
N ILE A 112 -10.50 6.05 -10.16
CA ILE A 112 -9.45 5.03 -10.29
C ILE A 112 -9.97 3.60 -10.42
N GLN A 113 -11.08 3.26 -9.76
CA GLN A 113 -11.53 1.87 -9.67
C GLN A 113 -11.84 1.26 -11.06
N PRO A 114 -12.45 1.99 -12.03
CA PRO A 114 -12.64 1.49 -13.39
C PRO A 114 -11.34 1.27 -14.17
N LEU A 115 -10.22 1.84 -13.71
CA LEU A 115 -8.91 1.74 -14.36
C LEU A 115 -8.07 0.56 -13.85
N LEU A 116 -8.43 -0.01 -12.70
CA LEU A 116 -7.71 -1.14 -12.12
C LEU A 116 -8.06 -2.43 -12.87
N GLU A 117 -7.05 -3.08 -13.43
CA GLU A 117 -7.18 -4.36 -14.14
C GLU A 117 -7.22 -5.54 -13.17
N LYS A 118 -6.42 -5.48 -12.10
CA LYS A 118 -6.46 -6.43 -10.99
C LYS A 118 -6.57 -5.66 -9.69
N ARG A 119 -7.57 -6.00 -8.88
CA ARG A 119 -7.77 -5.39 -7.57
C ARG A 119 -6.96 -6.13 -6.52
N LEU A 120 -6.46 -5.38 -5.55
CA LEU A 120 -5.79 -5.89 -4.36
C LEU A 120 -6.69 -5.65 -3.14
N ASP A 121 -7.84 -6.35 -3.09
CA ASP A 121 -8.88 -6.08 -2.08
C ASP A 121 -8.38 -6.30 -0.64
N GLY A 122 -7.44 -7.23 -0.44
CA GLY A 122 -6.79 -7.47 0.85
C GLY A 122 -6.05 -6.25 1.42
N PHE A 123 -5.61 -5.30 0.58
CA PHE A 123 -5.06 -4.03 1.05
C PHE A 123 -6.12 -3.21 1.77
N GLY A 124 -7.29 -3.02 1.16
CA GLY A 124 -8.37 -2.22 1.76
C GLY A 124 -8.92 -2.85 3.05
N GLU A 125 -9.01 -4.17 3.08
CA GLU A 125 -9.38 -4.93 4.29
C GLU A 125 -8.38 -4.73 5.42
N LEU A 126 -7.08 -4.93 5.14
CA LEU A 126 -6.02 -4.78 6.14
C LEU A 126 -5.89 -3.33 6.61
N PHE A 127 -5.99 -2.37 5.69
CA PHE A 127 -5.98 -0.94 6.00
C PHE A 127 -7.10 -0.57 6.97
N ARG A 128 -8.33 -1.02 6.71
CA ARG A 128 -9.47 -0.78 7.62
C ARG A 128 -9.30 -1.48 8.96
N ARG A 129 -8.79 -2.72 8.98
CA ARG A 129 -8.50 -3.45 10.22
C ARG A 129 -7.50 -2.69 11.10
N ARG A 130 -6.36 -2.28 10.55
CA ARG A 130 -5.35 -1.52 11.29
C ARG A 130 -5.85 -0.12 11.66
N SER A 131 -6.62 0.52 10.80
CA SER A 131 -7.23 1.82 11.12
C SER A 131 -8.21 1.73 12.29
N PHE A 132 -8.93 0.61 12.45
CA PHE A 132 -9.87 0.42 13.54
C PHE A 132 -9.19 0.49 14.92
N GLU A 133 -7.96 -0.01 15.03
CA GLU A 133 -7.16 0.07 16.26
C GLU A 133 -6.88 1.52 16.67
N ALA A 134 -6.76 2.44 15.71
CA ALA A 134 -6.45 3.84 15.95
C ALA A 134 -7.68 4.76 16.07
N VAL A 135 -8.71 4.53 15.24
CA VAL A 135 -9.88 5.43 15.12
C VAL A 135 -11.23 4.74 15.33
N GLY A 136 -11.24 3.47 15.73
CA GLY A 136 -12.44 2.71 16.03
C GLY A 136 -13.40 2.60 14.83
N PRO A 137 -14.72 2.62 15.06
CA PRO A 137 -15.74 2.43 14.02
C PRO A 137 -15.62 3.38 12.82
N SER A 138 -15.04 4.57 12.99
CA SER A 138 -14.81 5.51 11.87
C SER A 138 -13.94 4.92 10.75
N ALA A 139 -13.12 3.90 11.04
CA ALA A 139 -12.35 3.18 10.05
C ALA A 139 -13.21 2.56 8.94
N MET A 140 -14.47 2.21 9.23
CA MET A 140 -15.41 1.66 8.24
C MET A 140 -15.74 2.64 7.11
N LEU A 141 -15.57 3.95 7.33
CA LEU A 141 -15.82 4.97 6.32
C LEU A 141 -14.65 5.11 5.31
N SER A 142 -13.51 4.46 5.57
CA SER A 142 -12.37 4.50 4.65
C SER A 142 -12.65 3.67 3.41
N ARG A 143 -12.56 4.31 2.25
CA ARG A 143 -12.63 3.66 0.94
C ARG A 143 -11.25 3.42 0.32
N ALA A 144 -10.19 3.33 1.14
CA ALA A 144 -8.85 3.02 0.67
C ALA A 144 -8.85 1.74 -0.19
N VAL A 145 -8.23 1.82 -1.36
CA VAL A 145 -8.23 0.75 -2.37
C VAL A 145 -6.87 0.67 -3.05
N ALA A 146 -6.55 -0.51 -3.58
CA ALA A 146 -5.36 -0.73 -4.36
C ALA A 146 -5.61 -1.73 -5.49
N GLY A 147 -4.72 -1.72 -6.47
CA GLY A 147 -4.70 -2.67 -7.56
C GLY A 147 -3.56 -2.39 -8.53
N SER A 148 -3.59 -3.05 -9.67
CA SER A 148 -2.65 -2.80 -10.76
C SER A 148 -3.36 -2.28 -12.00
N ARG A 149 -2.66 -1.44 -12.76
CA ARG A 149 -2.99 -1.10 -14.14
C ARG A 149 -1.73 -1.32 -14.98
N GLY A 150 -1.77 -2.24 -15.94
CA GLY A 150 -0.60 -2.68 -16.68
C GLY A 150 0.51 -3.14 -15.74
N ARG A 151 1.66 -2.45 -15.80
CA ARG A 151 2.85 -2.76 -14.98
C ARG A 151 3.00 -1.87 -13.75
N THR A 152 1.98 -1.08 -13.41
CA THR A 152 2.01 -0.14 -12.30
C THR A 152 1.09 -0.56 -11.17
N MET A 153 1.61 -0.57 -9.94
CA MET A 153 0.80 -0.64 -8.73
C MET A 153 0.15 0.73 -8.44
N VAL A 154 -1.14 0.75 -8.14
CA VAL A 154 -1.89 1.97 -7.81
C VAL A 154 -2.52 1.82 -6.43
N PHE A 155 -2.27 2.77 -5.55
CA PHE A 155 -2.84 2.84 -4.20
C PHE A 155 -3.55 4.17 -4.01
N ALA A 156 -4.77 4.15 -3.46
CA ALA A 156 -5.47 5.35 -3.02
C ALA A 156 -5.68 5.33 -1.52
N LEU A 157 -5.11 6.32 -0.86
CA LEU A 157 -5.10 6.50 0.59
C LEU A 157 -5.95 7.72 0.99
N PRO A 158 -6.51 7.74 2.21
CA PRO A 158 -7.09 8.95 2.76
C PRO A 158 -6.06 10.08 2.86
N GLY A 159 -6.52 11.34 2.82
CA GLY A 159 -5.64 12.51 2.78
C GLY A 159 -4.92 12.87 4.08
N ARG A 160 -5.31 12.27 5.22
CA ARG A 160 -4.79 12.64 6.56
C ARG A 160 -3.37 12.05 6.78
N PRO A 161 -2.43 12.80 7.38
CA PRO A 161 -1.05 12.31 7.55
C PRO A 161 -0.93 10.95 8.25
N GLN A 162 -1.73 10.69 9.28
CA GLN A 162 -1.73 9.40 9.99
C GLN A 162 -2.19 8.23 9.10
N ALA A 163 -3.22 8.45 8.28
CA ALA A 163 -3.73 7.44 7.36
C ALA A 163 -2.72 7.14 6.25
N VAL A 164 -2.00 8.17 5.80
CA VAL A 164 -0.92 8.04 4.82
C VAL A 164 0.27 7.28 5.39
N ALA A 165 0.67 7.57 6.63
CA ALA A 165 1.74 6.85 7.32
C ALA A 165 1.40 5.36 7.47
N LEU A 166 0.19 5.04 7.94
CA LEU A 166 -0.29 3.65 8.03
C LEU A 166 -0.33 2.98 6.64
N GLY A 167 -0.81 3.70 5.62
CA GLY A 167 -0.82 3.19 4.25
C GLY A 167 0.59 2.84 3.77
N LEU A 168 1.56 3.73 4.00
CA LEU A 168 2.95 3.49 3.63
C LEU A 168 3.56 2.30 4.37
N GLU A 169 3.29 2.17 5.67
CA GLU A 169 3.72 1.03 6.48
C GLU A 169 3.24 -0.31 5.91
N LEU A 170 1.99 -0.36 5.43
CA LEU A 170 1.40 -1.57 4.85
C LEU A 170 1.91 -1.87 3.45
N ILE A 171 2.13 -0.85 2.61
CA ILE A 171 2.50 -1.06 1.21
C ILE A 171 4.01 -1.26 1.03
N ALA A 172 4.85 -0.56 1.78
CA ALA A 172 6.30 -0.56 1.55
C ALA A 172 6.91 -1.98 1.54
N PRO A 173 6.59 -2.88 2.50
CA PRO A 173 7.16 -4.24 2.52
C PRO A 173 6.80 -5.09 1.31
N ILE A 174 5.65 -4.82 0.65
CA ILE A 174 5.20 -5.61 -0.50
C ILE A 174 5.67 -5.03 -1.85
N LEU A 175 6.12 -3.77 -1.88
CA LEU A 175 6.46 -3.09 -3.14
C LEU A 175 7.54 -3.80 -3.96
N PRO A 176 8.68 -4.29 -3.40
CA PRO A 176 9.72 -4.93 -4.21
C PRO A 176 9.17 -6.11 -5.00
N HIS A 177 8.52 -7.04 -4.31
CA HIS A 177 7.96 -8.24 -4.93
C HIS A 177 6.79 -7.92 -5.88
N ALA A 178 5.88 -7.02 -5.49
CA ALA A 178 4.76 -6.64 -6.35
C ALA A 178 5.22 -6.00 -7.68
N VAL A 179 6.26 -5.16 -7.62
CA VAL A 179 6.86 -4.55 -8.81
C VAL A 179 7.53 -5.60 -9.69
N ASP A 180 8.28 -6.55 -9.11
CA ASP A 180 8.92 -7.64 -9.86
C ASP A 180 7.91 -8.52 -10.59
N LEU A 181 6.82 -8.91 -9.91
CA LEU A 181 5.71 -9.66 -10.49
C LEU A 181 5.10 -8.93 -11.70
N LEU A 182 4.80 -7.63 -11.55
CA LEU A 182 4.26 -6.82 -12.65
C LEU A 182 5.28 -6.56 -13.76
N ARG A 183 6.58 -6.58 -13.44
CA ARG A 183 7.65 -6.48 -14.43
C ARG A 183 7.88 -7.78 -15.20
N GLY A 184 7.32 -8.89 -14.73
CA GLY A 184 7.53 -10.23 -15.29
C GLY A 184 8.91 -10.79 -14.96
N VAL A 185 9.53 -10.36 -13.86
CA VAL A 185 10.75 -10.97 -13.35
C VAL A 185 10.37 -12.32 -12.74
N PRO A 186 11.00 -13.45 -13.14
CA PRO A 186 10.68 -14.75 -12.57
C PRO A 186 10.86 -14.77 -11.05
N ASP A 187 9.90 -15.35 -10.33
CA ASP A 187 9.99 -15.52 -8.88
C ASP A 187 11.21 -16.37 -8.51
N ALA A 188 12.18 -15.77 -7.82
CA ALA A 188 13.33 -16.50 -7.26
C ALA A 188 12.90 -17.58 -6.24
N HIS A 189 11.68 -17.49 -5.69
CA HIS A 189 11.10 -18.48 -4.78
C HIS A 189 10.40 -19.65 -5.47
N ALA A 190 10.12 -19.58 -6.78
CA ALA A 190 9.52 -20.68 -7.53
C ALA A 190 10.58 -21.74 -7.93
N SER A 191 11.84 -21.35 -8.08
CA SER A 191 12.95 -22.23 -8.51
C SER A 191 13.44 -23.24 -7.45
N GLY A 192 12.87 -23.25 -6.24
CA GLY A 192 13.30 -24.13 -5.14
C GLY A 192 12.46 -25.39 -4.91
N ARG A 193 11.31 -25.57 -5.59
CA ARG A 193 10.39 -26.69 -5.31
C ARG A 193 10.33 -27.77 -6.40
N GLU A 194 11.06 -27.62 -7.50
CA GLU A 194 11.06 -28.60 -8.61
C GLU A 194 12.27 -29.55 -8.59
N ALA A 195 13.19 -29.42 -7.62
CA ALA A 195 14.43 -30.21 -7.58
C ALA A 195 14.41 -31.44 -6.64
N GLU A 196 13.32 -31.70 -5.90
CA GLU A 196 13.23 -32.84 -4.96
C GLU A 196 12.18 -33.90 -5.35
N GLY A 197 11.76 -33.93 -6.62
CA GLY A 197 10.73 -34.86 -7.13
C GLY A 197 11.19 -35.83 -8.22
N GLY A 198 12.50 -36.08 -8.35
CA GLY A 198 13.09 -36.97 -9.38
C GLY A 198 13.80 -38.18 -8.78
#